data_AF-A0A5C5Q6I1-F1
#
_entry.id   AF-A0A5C5Q6I1-F1
#
_cell.length_a   1.000
_cell.length_b   1.000
_cell.length_c   1.000
_cell.angle_alpha   90.00
_cell.angle_beta   90.00
_cell.angle_gamma   90.00
#
_symmetry.space_group_name_H-M   'P 1'
#
loop_
_entity.id
_entity.type
_entity.pdbx_description
1 polymer ?
#
loop_
_entity_poly.entity_id
_entity_poly.type
_entity_poly.pdbx_seq_one_letter_code
_entity_poly.pdbx_strand_id
1 'polypeptide(L)'
;MPYGLTFTNNNDVVTLDSEFSRLVVLAKGTYSGVGGAGASFPFVITTQEPPLVFVRPGQSNTLCFCKLSGGPGAWTGFSFTGIAGVGTSGNWFAAAFQSKEIATFGLRLWDGNSKLLFDNGTACAQFTRTITGWSYLGSSPTGQGTSRLSWTAYSPLGSGDY
;
A
#
# COMPACT_ATOMS: atom_id res chain seq x y z
N MET A 1 2.13 25.49 16.36
CA MET A 1 3.11 25.53 15.26
C MET A 1 3.85 26.86 15.28
N PRO A 2 5.18 26.88 15.45
CA PRO A 2 5.91 28.14 15.43
C PRO A 2 6.08 28.70 14.00
N TYR A 3 6.21 27.85 12.97
CA TYR A 3 6.31 28.22 11.54
C TYR A 3 5.82 27.06 10.65
N GLY A 4 5.21 27.31 9.48
CA GLY A 4 4.80 26.23 8.56
C GLY A 4 3.67 26.59 7.58
N LEU A 5 3.26 25.60 6.78
CA LEU A 5 2.15 25.67 5.82
C LEU A 5 1.07 24.66 6.23
N THR A 6 -0.19 25.11 6.26
CA THR A 6 -1.34 24.22 6.50
C THR A 6 -2.41 24.50 5.47
N PHE A 7 -2.97 23.43 4.90
CA PHE A 7 -4.16 23.50 4.07
C PHE A 7 -5.32 22.82 4.78
N THR A 8 -6.36 23.58 5.07
CA THR A 8 -7.65 23.05 5.52
C THR A 8 -8.64 23.02 4.37
N ASN A 9 -9.55 22.04 4.37
CA ASN A 9 -10.71 22.07 3.49
C ASN A 9 -11.82 22.97 4.06
N ASN A 10 -12.94 23.10 3.34
CA ASN A 10 -14.08 23.94 3.74
C ASN A 10 -14.80 23.46 5.03
N ASN A 11 -14.39 22.33 5.61
CA ASN A 11 -14.91 21.76 6.84
C ASN A 11 -13.86 21.78 7.97
N ASP A 12 -12.83 22.62 7.85
CA ASP A 12 -11.73 22.77 8.82
C ASP A 12 -10.90 21.49 9.06
N VAL A 13 -10.92 20.54 8.12
CA VAL A 13 -10.08 19.35 8.18
C VAL A 13 -8.73 19.66 7.57
N VAL A 14 -7.65 19.44 8.34
CA VAL A 14 -6.27 19.56 7.87
C VAL A 14 -6.00 18.47 6.82
N THR A 15 -5.65 18.92 5.60
CA THR A 15 -5.37 18.05 4.44
C THR A 15 -3.87 17.93 4.14
N LEU A 16 -3.10 18.92 4.58
CA LEU A 16 -1.64 18.95 4.55
C LEU A 16 -1.18 19.87 5.67
N ASP A 17 -0.18 19.44 6.43
CA ASP A 17 0.51 20.26 7.41
C ASP A 17 2.04 20.13 7.24
N SER A 18 2.76 20.85 8.09
CA SER A 18 4.23 20.85 8.14
C SER A 18 4.82 19.85 9.12
N GLU A 19 4.04 18.88 9.60
CA GLU A 19 4.47 17.89 10.60
C GLU A 19 4.43 16.45 10.06
N PHE A 20 3.38 16.11 9.30
CA PHE A 20 3.12 14.76 8.83
C PHE A 20 3.05 14.67 7.31
N SER A 21 3.77 13.69 6.76
CA SER A 21 3.61 13.33 5.35
C SER A 21 2.29 12.59 5.15
N ARG A 22 1.61 12.86 4.03
CA ARG A 22 0.48 12.04 3.58
C ARG A 22 0.96 10.69 3.04
N LEU A 23 0.07 9.70 2.97
CA LEU A 23 0.35 8.46 2.27
C LEU A 23 0.40 8.73 0.76
N VAL A 24 1.55 8.51 0.11
CA VAL A 24 1.71 8.71 -1.34
C VAL A 24 2.09 7.42 -2.04
N VAL A 25 1.76 7.33 -3.32
CA VAL A 25 2.23 6.28 -4.21
C VAL A 25 3.69 6.54 -4.59
N LEU A 26 4.59 5.67 -4.13
CA LEU A 26 6.02 5.76 -4.42
C LEU A 26 6.40 4.96 -5.66
N ALA A 27 5.80 3.79 -5.83
CA ALA A 27 6.07 2.90 -6.95
C ALA A 27 4.80 2.15 -7.35
N LYS A 28 4.73 1.72 -8.61
CA LYS A 28 3.66 0.89 -9.14
C LYS A 28 4.18 0.00 -10.25
N GLY A 29 3.48 -1.10 -10.52
CA GLY A 29 3.82 -2.02 -11.59
C GLY A 29 2.86 -3.19 -11.68
N THR A 30 3.33 -4.24 -12.34
CA THR A 30 2.62 -5.52 -12.45
C THR A 30 3.37 -6.62 -11.71
N TYR A 31 2.66 -7.68 -11.33
CA TYR A 31 3.25 -8.92 -10.84
C TYR A 31 2.68 -10.11 -11.63
N SER A 32 3.42 -11.20 -11.68
CA SER A 32 2.98 -12.48 -12.26
C SER A 32 3.79 -13.64 -11.70
N GLY A 33 3.20 -14.82 -11.59
CA GLY A 33 3.87 -16.02 -11.13
C GLY A 33 2.96 -17.26 -11.11
N VAL A 34 3.48 -18.36 -10.57
CA VAL A 34 2.76 -19.63 -10.40
C VAL A 34 3.06 -20.14 -9.00
N GLY A 35 2.03 -20.46 -8.20
CA GLY A 35 2.21 -20.83 -6.79
C GLY A 35 2.53 -19.67 -5.85
N GLY A 36 2.51 -18.44 -6.36
CA GLY A 36 2.90 -17.22 -5.65
C GLY A 36 3.45 -16.19 -6.64
N ALA A 37 3.58 -14.95 -6.21
CA ALA A 37 4.23 -13.90 -6.99
C ALA A 37 4.75 -12.78 -6.10
N GLY A 38 5.48 -11.86 -6.69
CA GLY A 38 6.00 -10.68 -6.07
C GLY A 38 6.50 -9.71 -7.12
N ALA A 39 7.00 -8.57 -6.67
CA ALA A 39 7.69 -7.63 -7.54
C ALA A 39 8.79 -6.90 -6.77
N SER A 40 9.89 -6.61 -7.47
CA SER A 40 10.91 -5.68 -6.99
C SER A 40 10.42 -4.25 -7.18
N PHE A 41 10.74 -3.38 -6.23
CA PHE A 41 10.52 -1.96 -6.37
C PHE A 41 11.54 -1.37 -7.36
N PRO A 42 11.15 -0.36 -8.16
CA PRO A 42 12.04 0.29 -9.13
C PRO A 42 13.18 1.09 -8.46
N PHE A 43 13.09 1.31 -7.15
CA PHE A 43 14.13 1.91 -6.33
C PHE A 43 13.95 1.46 -4.87
N VAL A 44 15.01 1.61 -4.07
CA VAL A 44 14.97 1.30 -2.64
C VAL A 44 14.10 2.33 -1.93
N ILE A 45 13.05 1.87 -1.23
CA ILE A 45 12.23 2.74 -0.37
C ILE A 45 12.91 2.83 1.00
N THR A 46 13.21 4.04 1.44
CA THR A 46 14.09 4.34 2.59
C THR A 46 13.36 4.62 3.89
N THR A 47 12.08 4.27 3.97
CA THR A 47 11.28 4.44 5.19
C THR A 47 11.73 3.49 6.29
N GLN A 48 11.69 3.95 7.56
CA GLN A 48 11.94 3.09 8.70
C GLN A 48 10.84 2.04 8.86
N GLU A 49 9.58 2.48 8.73
CA GLU A 49 8.44 1.58 8.68
C GLU A 49 8.33 0.89 7.32
N PRO A 50 7.79 -0.34 7.28
CA PRO A 50 7.55 -1.02 6.01
C PRO A 50 6.51 -0.27 5.15
N PRO A 51 6.72 -0.14 3.83
CA PRO A 51 5.73 0.46 2.94
C PRO A 51 4.46 -0.40 2.87
N LEU A 52 3.31 0.25 2.67
CA LEU A 52 2.06 -0.44 2.39
C LEU A 52 2.01 -0.83 0.92
N VAL A 53 1.80 -2.11 0.63
CA VAL A 53 1.65 -2.61 -0.74
C VAL A 53 0.21 -3.00 -0.97
N PHE A 54 -0.37 -2.40 -2.01
CA PHE A 54 -1.72 -2.66 -2.46
C PHE A 54 -1.65 -3.45 -3.76
N VAL A 55 -2.41 -4.53 -3.83
CA VAL A 55 -2.43 -5.44 -4.98
C VAL A 55 -3.84 -5.56 -5.53
N ARG A 56 -3.96 -5.48 -6.85
CA ARG A 56 -5.20 -5.72 -7.57
C ARG A 56 -5.01 -6.95 -8.46
N PRO A 57 -5.48 -8.14 -8.03
CA PRO A 57 -5.46 -9.35 -8.84
C PRO A 57 -6.20 -9.16 -10.17
N GLY A 58 -5.64 -9.68 -11.26
CA GLY A 58 -6.30 -9.72 -12.56
C GLY A 58 -7.29 -10.89 -12.72
N GLN A 59 -7.34 -11.78 -11.73
CA GLN A 59 -8.11 -13.02 -11.72
C GLN A 59 -8.35 -13.49 -10.27
N SER A 60 -9.13 -14.55 -10.11
CA SER A 60 -9.27 -15.26 -8.83
C SER A 60 -7.89 -15.70 -8.33
N ASN A 61 -7.59 -15.34 -7.09
CA ASN A 61 -6.26 -15.46 -6.53
C ASN A 61 -6.33 -15.85 -5.06
N THR A 62 -5.29 -16.53 -4.58
CA THR A 62 -5.08 -16.79 -3.16
C THR A 62 -3.78 -16.14 -2.76
N LEU A 63 -3.83 -15.28 -1.74
CA LEU A 63 -2.69 -14.53 -1.24
C LEU A 63 -2.44 -14.97 0.21
N CYS A 64 -1.31 -15.63 0.43
CA CYS A 64 -0.87 -16.13 1.73
C CYS A 64 0.56 -15.64 2.01
N PHE A 65 0.94 -15.57 3.29
CA PHE A 65 2.34 -15.32 3.69
C PHE A 65 2.94 -14.08 3.00
N CYS A 66 2.15 -13.02 2.89
CA CYS A 66 2.58 -11.76 2.28
C CYS A 66 3.76 -11.19 3.05
N LYS A 67 4.83 -10.83 2.34
CA LYS A 67 6.09 -10.39 2.91
C LYS A 67 6.66 -9.24 2.10
N LEU A 68 7.26 -8.28 2.80
CA LEU A 68 8.12 -7.27 2.20
C LEU A 68 9.57 -7.76 2.17
N SER A 69 10.26 -7.42 1.08
CA SER A 69 11.68 -7.68 0.88
C SER A 69 12.50 -6.49 1.34
N GLY A 70 13.61 -6.75 2.05
CA GLY A 70 14.45 -5.73 2.66
C GLY A 70 14.17 -5.55 4.15
N GLY A 71 14.44 -4.36 4.67
CA GLY A 71 14.27 -3.99 6.07
C GLY A 71 14.21 -2.48 6.27
N PRO A 72 14.13 -1.99 7.53
CA PRO A 72 14.08 -0.56 7.84
C PRO A 72 15.15 0.24 7.10
N GLY A 73 14.74 1.26 6.35
CA GLY A 73 15.63 2.10 5.54
C GLY A 73 16.04 1.53 4.18
N ALA A 74 15.68 0.27 3.87
CA ALA A 74 16.09 -0.40 2.64
C ALA A 74 15.07 -1.44 2.14
N TRP A 75 13.85 -1.03 1.83
CA TRP A 75 12.81 -1.90 1.27
C TRP A 75 12.94 -2.03 -0.25
N THR A 76 12.88 -3.25 -0.77
CA THR A 76 13.26 -3.56 -2.16
C THR A 76 12.17 -4.28 -2.96
N GLY A 77 11.08 -4.69 -2.33
CA GLY A 77 9.98 -5.36 -3.02
C GLY A 77 9.01 -6.03 -2.08
N PHE A 78 8.19 -6.91 -2.64
CA PHE A 78 7.27 -7.75 -1.89
C PHE A 78 7.09 -9.11 -2.57
N SER A 79 6.53 -10.06 -1.83
CA SER A 79 6.13 -11.37 -2.30
C SER A 79 4.94 -11.91 -1.53
N PHE A 80 4.21 -12.84 -2.12
CA PHE A 80 3.18 -13.65 -1.48
C PHE A 80 3.20 -15.06 -2.07
N THR A 81 2.65 -16.01 -1.33
CA THR A 81 2.43 -17.38 -1.76
C THR A 81 0.98 -17.56 -2.20
N GLY A 82 0.77 -18.40 -3.21
CA GLY A 82 -0.55 -18.81 -3.68
C GLY A 82 -0.70 -20.33 -3.66
N ILE A 83 -1.69 -20.84 -4.40
CA ILE A 83 -1.90 -22.28 -4.56
C ILE A 83 -0.86 -22.82 -5.54
N ALA A 84 -0.10 -23.85 -5.14
CA ALA A 84 0.92 -24.48 -5.99
C ALA A 84 0.34 -24.89 -7.35
N GLY A 85 1.05 -24.58 -8.44
CA GLY A 85 0.62 -24.86 -9.81
C GLY A 85 -0.45 -23.92 -10.37
N VAL A 86 -0.99 -23.00 -9.57
CA VAL A 86 -2.00 -22.02 -10.03
C VAL A 86 -1.32 -20.71 -10.43
N GLY A 87 -1.61 -20.23 -11.64
CA GLY A 87 -1.11 -18.97 -12.17
C GLY A 87 -1.75 -17.75 -11.47
N THR A 88 -0.95 -16.73 -11.23
CA THR A 88 -1.35 -15.50 -10.55
C THR A 88 -0.71 -14.27 -11.21
N SER A 89 -1.43 -13.15 -11.28
CA SER A 89 -0.98 -11.90 -11.89
C SER A 89 -1.90 -10.75 -11.49
N GLY A 90 -1.40 -9.53 -11.68
CA GLY A 90 -2.15 -8.34 -11.34
C GLY A 90 -1.30 -7.07 -11.36
N ASN A 91 -1.89 -6.01 -10.84
CA ASN A 91 -1.23 -4.72 -10.67
C ASN A 91 -0.92 -4.48 -9.19
N TRP A 92 0.06 -3.64 -8.91
CA TRP A 92 0.39 -3.24 -7.55
C TRP A 92 0.83 -1.79 -7.50
N PHE A 93 0.70 -1.20 -6.31
CA PHE A 93 1.44 0.00 -5.95
C PHE A 93 1.93 -0.10 -4.51
N ALA A 94 3.07 0.55 -4.25
CA ALA A 94 3.64 0.70 -2.93
C ALA A 94 3.49 2.15 -2.48
N ALA A 95 3.03 2.34 -1.26
CA ALA A 95 2.80 3.64 -0.66
C ALA A 95 3.43 3.75 0.73
N ALA A 96 3.85 4.95 1.10
CA ALA A 96 4.37 5.23 2.43
C ALA A 96 4.12 6.69 2.85
N PHE A 97 4.25 6.97 4.14
CA PHE A 97 4.17 8.32 4.72
C PHE A 97 5.48 9.09 4.53
N GLN A 98 5.79 9.37 3.26
CA GLN A 98 6.94 10.13 2.80
C GLN A 98 6.61 10.77 1.45
N SER A 99 7.36 11.78 1.00
CA SER A 99 7.30 12.24 -0.40
C SER A 99 8.61 11.99 -1.16
N LYS A 100 8.61 12.26 -2.47
CA LYS A 100 9.77 12.18 -3.36
C LYS A 100 9.79 13.38 -4.30
N GLU A 101 10.97 13.90 -4.57
CA GLU A 101 11.19 15.06 -5.43
C GLU A 101 11.03 14.69 -6.91
N ILE A 102 9.80 14.58 -7.40
CA ILE A 102 9.53 14.16 -8.78
C ILE A 102 8.99 15.27 -9.68
N ALA A 103 8.39 16.32 -9.11
CA ALA A 103 8.03 17.49 -9.90
C ALA A 103 9.26 18.32 -10.28
N THR A 104 9.32 18.77 -11.53
CA THR A 104 10.33 19.72 -12.03
C THR A 104 10.06 21.15 -11.54
N PHE A 105 8.79 21.51 -11.40
CA PHE A 105 8.34 22.83 -10.94
C PHE A 105 7.13 22.68 -10.01
N GLY A 106 6.97 23.59 -9.06
CA GLY A 106 5.78 23.66 -8.21
C GLY A 106 6.09 23.85 -6.73
N LEU A 107 5.34 23.14 -5.89
CA LEU A 107 5.37 23.26 -4.44
C LEU A 107 5.98 22.01 -3.81
N ARG A 108 6.90 22.25 -2.88
CA ARG A 108 7.43 21.25 -1.96
C ARG A 108 7.37 21.78 -0.55
N LEU A 109 7.15 20.87 0.40
CA LEU A 109 7.14 21.18 1.83
C LEU A 109 8.13 20.26 2.52
N TRP A 110 8.96 20.84 3.39
CA TRP A 110 9.92 20.14 4.21
C TRP A 110 9.64 20.42 5.69
N ASP A 111 9.92 19.45 6.54
CA ASP A 111 9.89 19.65 7.99
C ASP A 111 11.17 20.37 8.50
N GLY A 112 11.22 20.66 9.79
CA GLY A 112 12.38 21.30 10.44
C GLY A 112 13.67 20.48 10.39
N ASN A 113 13.59 19.18 10.05
CA ASN A 113 14.73 18.28 9.90
C ASN A 113 15.10 18.05 8.43
N SER A 114 14.61 18.90 7.51
CA SER A 114 14.82 18.78 6.06
C SER A 114 14.24 17.50 5.43
N LYS A 115 13.32 16.81 6.10
CA LYS A 115 12.57 15.70 5.49
C LYS A 115 11.51 16.27 4.55
N LEU A 116 11.47 15.78 3.32
CA LEU A 116 10.42 16.14 2.37
C LEU A 116 9.07 15.53 2.79
N LEU A 117 8.11 16.41 3.10
CA LEU A 117 6.74 16.04 3.50
C LEU A 117 5.78 15.98 2.31
N PHE A 118 5.99 16.85 1.31
CA PHE A 118 5.11 16.97 0.15
C PHE A 118 5.89 17.40 -1.09
N ASP A 119 5.50 16.85 -2.24
CA ASP A 119 5.89 17.30 -3.57
C ASP A 119 4.62 17.26 -4.45
N ASN A 120 4.39 18.28 -5.26
CA ASN A 120 3.18 18.34 -6.09
C ASN A 120 3.12 17.26 -7.17
N GLY A 121 4.23 16.59 -7.48
CA GLY A 121 4.28 15.46 -8.40
C GLY A 121 3.95 14.12 -7.75
N THR A 122 4.05 13.97 -6.41
CA THR A 122 3.73 12.70 -5.73
C THR A 122 2.23 12.54 -5.53
N ALA A 123 1.64 11.61 -6.28
CA ALA A 123 0.23 11.27 -6.16
C ALA A 123 -0.08 10.70 -4.77
N CYS A 124 -1.12 11.24 -4.12
CA CYS A 124 -1.62 10.65 -2.89
C CYS A 124 -2.24 9.26 -3.15
N ALA A 125 -2.08 8.35 -2.19
CA ALA A 125 -2.85 7.12 -2.19
C ALA A 125 -4.27 7.46 -1.75
N GLN A 126 -5.24 7.24 -2.63
CA GLN A 126 -6.66 7.51 -2.35
C GLN A 126 -7.42 6.21 -2.12
N PHE A 127 -8.17 6.16 -1.04
CA PHE A 127 -9.07 5.06 -0.72
C PHE A 127 -10.49 5.44 -1.10
N THR A 128 -11.01 4.84 -2.15
CA THR A 128 -12.37 5.07 -2.66
C THR A 128 -13.38 4.07 -2.08
N ARG A 129 -12.90 2.96 -1.53
CA ARG A 129 -13.72 1.90 -0.94
C ARG A 129 -12.98 1.21 0.19
N THR A 130 -13.72 0.89 1.24
CA THR A 130 -13.24 0.10 2.38
C THR A 130 -14.25 -0.99 2.68
N ILE A 131 -13.79 -2.21 2.92
CA ILE A 131 -14.65 -3.29 3.43
C ILE A 131 -14.90 -3.01 4.91
N THR A 132 -16.14 -2.65 5.26
CA THR A 132 -16.54 -2.34 6.63
C THR A 132 -17.29 -3.48 7.32
N GLY A 133 -17.60 -4.56 6.60
CA GLY A 133 -18.34 -5.71 7.12
C GLY A 133 -17.91 -7.01 6.47
N TRP A 134 -17.86 -8.07 7.29
CA TRP A 134 -17.48 -9.42 6.89
C TRP A 134 -18.55 -10.42 7.36
N SER A 135 -18.98 -11.30 6.46
CA SER A 135 -19.90 -12.40 6.78
C SER A 135 -19.11 -13.65 7.12
N TYR A 136 -19.36 -14.21 8.30
CA TYR A 136 -18.74 -15.48 8.72
C TYR A 136 -19.29 -16.65 7.90
N LEU A 137 -18.40 -17.48 7.37
CA LEU A 137 -18.74 -18.66 6.56
C LEU A 137 -18.63 -19.97 7.32
N GLY A 138 -17.87 -20.00 8.42
CA GLY A 138 -17.67 -21.22 9.21
C GLY A 138 -16.23 -21.44 9.66
N SER A 139 -16.02 -22.54 10.38
CA SER A 139 -14.74 -22.98 10.92
C SER A 139 -14.41 -24.39 10.45
N SER A 140 -13.13 -24.66 10.24
CA SER A 140 -12.61 -26.01 9.95
C SER A 140 -11.40 -26.32 10.84
N PRO A 141 -11.30 -27.49 11.48
CA PRO A 141 -10.14 -27.84 12.29
C PRO A 141 -8.88 -27.94 11.43
N THR A 142 -7.74 -27.50 11.95
CA THR A 142 -6.43 -27.58 11.28
C THR A 142 -5.68 -28.88 11.56
N GLY A 143 -6.21 -29.72 12.45
CA GLY A 143 -5.52 -30.91 12.96
C GLY A 143 -4.44 -30.63 14.02
N GLN A 144 -4.21 -29.37 14.38
CA GLN A 144 -3.17 -28.93 15.34
C GLN A 144 -3.79 -28.36 16.63
N GLY A 145 -5.01 -28.79 16.97
CA GLY A 145 -5.79 -28.20 18.08
C GLY A 145 -6.28 -26.78 17.82
N THR A 146 -6.09 -26.24 16.61
CA THR A 146 -6.56 -24.92 16.18
C THR A 146 -7.63 -25.03 15.10
N SER A 147 -8.38 -23.95 14.86
CA SER A 147 -9.39 -23.87 13.81
C SER A 147 -9.04 -22.76 12.82
N ARG A 148 -9.21 -23.04 11.52
CA ARG A 148 -9.23 -22.02 10.47
C ARG A 148 -10.65 -21.48 10.37
N LEU A 149 -10.78 -20.18 10.62
CA LEU A 149 -12.04 -19.45 10.47
C LEU A 149 -12.09 -18.83 9.07
N SER A 150 -13.27 -18.82 8.45
CA SER A 150 -13.48 -18.29 7.10
C SER A 150 -14.53 -17.19 7.10
N TRP A 151 -14.26 -16.11 6.38
CA TRP A 151 -15.16 -14.97 6.20
C TRP A 151 -15.18 -14.54 4.74
N THR A 152 -16.25 -13.86 4.32
CA THR A 152 -16.36 -13.25 3.00
C THR A 152 -16.83 -11.81 3.10
N ALA A 153 -16.42 -11.02 2.12
CA ALA A 153 -16.94 -9.69 1.88
C ALA A 153 -16.98 -9.47 0.36
N TYR A 154 -18.11 -8.99 -0.15
CA TYR A 154 -18.23 -8.67 -1.56
C TYR A 154 -17.57 -7.31 -1.84
N SER A 155 -16.50 -7.32 -2.63
CA SER A 155 -15.89 -6.11 -3.20
C SER A 155 -15.45 -6.37 -4.64
N PRO A 156 -16.19 -5.90 -5.65
CA PRO A 156 -15.81 -6.11 -7.04
C PRO A 156 -14.57 -5.27 -7.36
N LEU A 157 -13.50 -5.93 -7.81
CA LEU A 157 -12.23 -5.29 -8.21
C LEU A 157 -12.19 -4.93 -9.71
N GLY A 158 -13.25 -5.24 -10.46
CA GLY A 158 -13.36 -4.93 -11.89
C GLY A 158 -13.47 -3.44 -12.23
N SER A 159 -13.72 -2.57 -11.24
CA SER A 159 -13.89 -1.12 -11.42
C SER A 159 -12.58 -0.32 -11.44
N GLY A 160 -11.44 -0.94 -11.15
CA GLY A 160 -10.16 -0.22 -11.06
C GLY A 160 -9.54 -0.17 -9.66
N ASP A 161 -10.34 -0.46 -8.64
CA ASP A 161 -9.97 -0.32 -7.23
C ASP A 161 -8.90 -1.36 -6.81
N TYR A 162 -8.11 -1.00 -5.81
CA TYR A 162 -7.07 -1.84 -5.19
C TYR A 162 -7.51 -2.32 -3.80
#